data_AF-A0A258CPI6-F1
#
_entry.id   AF-A0A258CPI6-F1
#
_cell.length_a   1.000
_cell.length_b   1.000
_cell.length_c   1.000
_cell.angle_alpha   90.00
_cell.angle_beta   90.00
_cell.angle_gamma   90.00
#
_symmetry.space_group_name_H-M   'P 1'
#
loop_
_entity.id
_entity.type
_entity.pdbx_description
1 polymer ?
#
loop_
_entity_poly.entity_id
_entity_poly.type
_entity_poly.pdbx_seq_one_letter_code
_entity_poly.pdbx_strand_id
1 'polypeptide(L)'
;MKRVFAGGRLVGDALFADRLPVAPVGLGSVKSRALAETDFRASARSGETPVIGVVPGRIITERLSMRLPARGDEALPDLAQDAVKVTVIERHGKSGGIATGFVHGFGMKRGAIASSVGNDSHNLCVVGVDTASMAAAANRLIAIGGGFAVAEGGVVTAELALPVAGLMSDQPFETVRHELEDLRAAAKALGVRLAEPFLQVAFLTLPVIPHLKITDKGLVDVDAFDFV
;
A
#
# COMPACT_ATOMS: atom_id res chain seq x y z
N MET A 1 -22.52 -36.85 3.43
CA MET A 1 -22.33 -35.55 2.77
C MET A 1 -23.05 -34.49 3.59
N LYS A 2 -22.36 -33.44 4.07
CA LYS A 2 -23.02 -32.36 4.82
C LYS A 2 -23.84 -31.50 3.83
N ARG A 3 -25.05 -31.07 4.22
CA ARG A 3 -25.94 -30.21 3.42
C ARG A 3 -26.13 -28.87 4.11
N VAL A 4 -26.23 -27.80 3.34
CA VAL A 4 -26.44 -26.44 3.85
C VAL A 4 -27.82 -25.97 3.40
N PHE A 5 -28.61 -25.41 4.31
CA PHE A 5 -29.95 -24.88 4.02
C PHE A 5 -30.03 -23.42 4.48
N ALA A 6 -30.63 -22.56 3.65
CA ALA A 6 -30.88 -21.15 3.96
C ALA A 6 -32.31 -20.79 3.53
N GLY A 7 -33.10 -20.20 4.43
CA GLY A 7 -34.50 -19.88 4.16
C GLY A 7 -35.34 -21.10 3.72
N GLY A 8 -35.05 -22.30 4.25
CA GLY A 8 -35.73 -23.54 3.88
C GLY A 8 -35.33 -24.15 2.53
N ARG A 9 -34.41 -23.53 1.78
CA ARG A 9 -33.93 -24.01 0.48
C ARG A 9 -32.56 -24.67 0.64
N LEU A 10 -32.31 -25.77 -0.09
CA LEU A 10 -30.97 -26.37 -0.19
C LEU A 10 -30.04 -25.40 -0.91
N VAL A 11 -28.91 -25.05 -0.27
CA VAL A 11 -27.87 -24.22 -0.88
C VAL A 11 -27.02 -25.09 -1.80
N GLY A 12 -27.06 -24.78 -3.09
CA GLY A 12 -26.29 -25.43 -4.16
C GLY A 12 -26.36 -24.60 -5.44
N ASP A 13 -25.76 -25.10 -6.52
CA ASP A 13 -25.55 -24.33 -7.76
C ASP A 13 -26.82 -23.69 -8.31
N ALA A 14 -27.95 -24.40 -8.27
CA ALA A 14 -29.25 -23.87 -8.71
C ALA A 14 -29.69 -22.65 -7.88
N LEU A 15 -29.52 -22.70 -6.55
CA LEU A 15 -29.86 -21.56 -5.68
C LEU A 15 -28.91 -20.38 -5.89
N PHE A 16 -27.64 -20.66 -6.21
CA PHE A 16 -26.66 -19.62 -6.54
C PHE A 16 -26.96 -18.96 -7.90
N ALA A 17 -27.38 -19.73 -8.90
CA ALA A 17 -27.73 -19.24 -10.23
C ALA A 17 -28.94 -18.30 -10.23
N ASP A 18 -29.87 -18.47 -9.28
CA ASP A 18 -31.05 -17.59 -9.11
C ASP A 18 -30.70 -16.21 -8.51
N ARG A 19 -29.45 -15.96 -8.09
CA ARG A 19 -29.07 -14.71 -7.43
C ARG A 19 -29.04 -13.56 -8.42
N LEU A 20 -29.70 -12.46 -8.07
CA LEU A 20 -29.58 -11.20 -8.78
C LEU A 20 -28.27 -10.49 -8.40
N PRO A 21 -27.47 -10.04 -9.36
CA PRO A 21 -26.30 -9.23 -9.07
C PRO A 21 -26.73 -7.88 -8.51
N VAL A 22 -25.97 -7.38 -7.53
CA VAL A 22 -26.11 -6.01 -7.04
C VAL A 22 -25.13 -5.13 -7.82
N ALA A 23 -25.63 -4.03 -8.39
CA ALA A 23 -24.77 -3.08 -9.08
C ALA A 23 -23.72 -2.52 -8.09
N PRO A 24 -22.43 -2.44 -8.49
CA PRO A 24 -21.40 -1.92 -7.60
C PRO A 24 -21.65 -0.45 -7.28
N VAL A 25 -21.43 -0.09 -6.01
CA VAL A 25 -21.46 1.29 -5.51
C VAL A 25 -20.05 1.71 -5.08
N GLY A 26 -19.77 3.02 -5.07
CA GLY A 26 -18.46 3.52 -4.62
C GLY A 26 -17.33 3.41 -5.65
N LEU A 27 -17.67 3.30 -6.94
CA LEU A 27 -16.72 3.48 -8.05
C LEU A 27 -16.18 4.92 -8.09
N GLY A 28 -15.02 5.13 -8.72
CA GLY A 28 -14.42 6.47 -8.85
C GLY A 28 -14.02 7.09 -7.51
N SER A 29 -13.64 6.24 -6.55
CA SER A 29 -13.30 6.64 -5.18
C SER A 29 -11.86 7.09 -5.00
N VAL A 30 -10.99 6.89 -6.00
CA VAL A 30 -9.61 7.37 -5.97
C VAL A 30 -9.53 8.71 -6.70
N LYS A 31 -9.55 9.78 -5.91
CA LYS A 31 -9.59 11.18 -6.32
C LYS A 31 -8.28 11.85 -5.92
N SER A 32 -7.26 11.63 -6.74
CA SER A 32 -5.97 12.32 -6.62
C SER A 32 -5.56 12.86 -7.99
N ARG A 33 -4.73 13.90 -7.98
CA ARG A 33 -4.09 14.39 -9.22
C ARG A 33 -3.04 13.38 -9.70
N ALA A 34 -2.60 13.54 -10.94
CA ALA A 34 -1.38 12.85 -11.38
C ALA A 34 -0.21 13.22 -10.46
N LEU A 35 0.53 12.19 -10.02
CA LEU A 35 1.66 12.30 -9.13
C LEU A 35 2.96 12.35 -9.94
N ALA A 36 3.81 13.31 -9.61
CA ALA A 36 5.14 13.44 -10.17
C ALA A 36 6.16 12.78 -9.25
N GLU A 37 7.35 12.48 -9.77
CA GLU A 37 8.44 11.92 -8.96
C GLU A 37 8.80 12.78 -7.73
N THR A 38 8.64 14.10 -7.86
CA THR A 38 8.90 15.06 -6.78
C THR A 38 7.97 14.90 -5.58
N ASP A 39 6.80 14.28 -5.76
CA ASP A 39 5.85 14.02 -4.66
C ASP A 39 6.34 12.95 -3.69
N PHE A 40 7.34 12.16 -4.11
CA PHE A 40 7.95 11.07 -3.32
C PHE A 40 9.31 11.46 -2.74
N ARG A 41 9.62 12.76 -2.67
CA ARG A 41 10.83 13.25 -2.00
C ARG A 41 10.65 13.21 -0.49
N ALA A 42 11.71 12.82 0.22
CA ALA A 42 11.78 12.87 1.68
C ALA A 42 12.80 13.94 2.08
N SER A 43 12.44 14.87 2.96
CA SER A 43 13.39 15.87 3.43
C SER A 43 14.50 15.25 4.27
N ALA A 44 15.74 15.65 4.02
CA ALA A 44 16.89 15.27 4.83
C ALA A 44 16.76 15.89 6.23
N ARG A 45 17.09 15.11 7.26
CA ARG A 45 17.21 15.58 8.65
C ARG A 45 18.68 15.66 9.05
N SER A 46 19.02 16.58 9.95
CA SER A 46 20.31 16.56 10.62
C SER A 46 20.33 15.40 11.64
N GLY A 47 21.29 14.49 11.51
CA GLY A 47 21.43 13.35 12.43
C GLY A 47 20.65 12.11 11.98
N GLU A 48 19.93 11.49 12.91
CA GLU A 48 19.16 10.26 12.65
C GLU A 48 17.75 10.55 12.14
N THR A 49 17.29 9.73 11.21
CA THR A 49 15.94 9.76 10.66
C THR A 49 15.10 8.69 11.34
N PRO A 50 13.89 9.02 11.83
CA PRO A 50 12.93 8.04 12.30
C PRO A 50 12.46 7.14 11.14
N VAL A 51 12.53 5.82 11.35
CA VAL A 51 12.17 4.80 10.36
C VAL A 51 11.17 3.84 10.96
N ILE A 52 10.12 3.52 10.22
CA ILE A 52 9.12 2.53 10.63
C ILE A 52 9.76 1.14 10.49
N GLY A 53 9.96 0.41 11.59
CA GLY A 53 10.48 -0.95 11.56
C GLY A 53 9.36 -1.97 11.36
N VAL A 54 9.30 -2.63 10.21
CA VAL A 54 8.38 -3.76 9.99
C VAL A 54 8.88 -5.00 10.70
N VAL A 55 7.99 -5.63 11.48
CA VAL A 55 8.20 -6.97 12.03
C VAL A 55 7.37 -7.96 11.21
N PRO A 56 7.99 -8.88 10.45
CA PRO A 56 7.26 -9.82 9.60
C PRO A 56 6.17 -10.59 10.35
N GLY A 57 4.97 -10.63 9.77
CA GLY A 57 3.82 -11.34 10.34
C GLY A 57 3.17 -10.65 11.55
N ARG A 58 3.54 -9.40 11.87
CA ARG A 58 2.93 -8.62 12.94
C ARG A 58 2.38 -7.29 12.42
N ILE A 59 1.28 -6.86 13.01
CA ILE A 59 0.66 -5.55 12.73
C ILE A 59 1.42 -4.40 13.43
N ILE A 60 2.07 -4.71 14.56
CA ILE A 60 2.88 -3.77 15.33
C ILE A 60 4.18 -3.47 14.58
N THR A 61 4.60 -2.21 14.60
CA THR A 61 5.87 -1.73 14.05
C THR A 61 6.79 -1.24 15.15
N GLU A 62 8.08 -1.19 14.88
CA GLU A 62 9.09 -0.60 15.76
C GLU A 62 9.37 0.85 15.38
N ARG A 63 9.86 1.63 16.35
CA ARG A 63 10.43 2.96 16.12
C ARG A 63 11.94 2.82 16.02
N LEU A 64 12.47 2.87 14.81
CA LEU A 64 13.91 2.84 14.55
C LEU A 64 14.44 4.26 14.33
N SER A 65 15.71 4.48 14.66
CA SER A 65 16.46 5.69 14.29
C SER A 65 17.64 5.27 13.42
N MET A 66 17.74 5.82 12.22
CA MET A 66 18.75 5.42 11.24
C MET A 66 19.42 6.64 10.62
N ARG A 67 20.74 6.59 10.44
CA ARG A 67 21.45 7.60 9.66
C ARG A 67 21.35 7.21 8.19
N LEU A 68 20.54 7.96 7.43
CA LEU A 68 20.28 7.72 6.02
C LEU A 68 21.19 8.59 5.14
N PRO A 69 21.58 8.11 3.95
CA PRO A 69 22.28 8.93 2.97
C PRO A 69 21.39 10.08 2.53
N ALA A 70 22.01 11.20 2.16
CA ALA A 70 21.32 12.38 1.67
C ALA A 70 22.05 12.98 0.47
N ARG A 71 21.28 13.61 -0.42
CA ARG A 71 21.80 14.42 -1.52
C ARG A 71 21.13 15.79 -1.47
N GLY A 72 21.87 16.79 -0.98
CA GLY A 72 21.32 18.11 -0.72
C GLY A 72 20.29 18.06 0.42
N ASP A 73 19.07 18.52 0.13
CA ASP A 73 17.93 18.56 1.06
C ASP A 73 17.08 17.29 1.04
N GLU A 74 17.47 16.26 0.28
CA GLU A 74 16.71 15.02 0.14
C GLU A 74 17.40 13.84 0.83
N ALA A 75 16.68 13.14 1.70
CA ALA A 75 17.06 11.84 2.22
C ALA A 75 16.81 10.76 1.16
N LEU A 76 17.75 9.84 1.03
CA LEU A 76 17.74 8.75 0.07
C LEU A 76 17.54 7.41 0.77
N PRO A 77 16.93 6.41 0.10
CA PRO A 77 16.94 5.02 0.56
C PRO A 77 18.36 4.49 0.79
N ASP A 78 18.49 3.58 1.75
CA ASP A 78 19.71 2.81 2.02
C ASP A 78 19.41 1.32 1.91
N LEU A 79 19.79 0.73 0.78
CA LEU A 79 19.54 -0.69 0.49
C LEU A 79 20.40 -1.64 1.32
N ALA A 80 21.53 -1.18 1.86
CA ALA A 80 22.39 -1.96 2.74
C ALA A 80 21.77 -2.07 4.14
N GLN A 81 21.14 -0.99 4.60
CA GLN A 81 20.39 -0.97 5.85
C GLN A 81 18.91 -1.39 5.70
N ASP A 82 18.46 -1.76 4.50
CA ASP A 82 17.07 -2.10 4.18
C ASP A 82 16.05 -0.99 4.50
N ALA A 83 16.45 0.28 4.36
CA ALA A 83 15.58 1.44 4.57
C ALA A 83 15.14 2.02 3.22
N VAL A 84 13.84 1.97 2.93
CA VAL A 84 13.23 2.46 1.68
C VAL A 84 12.16 3.50 1.96
N LYS A 85 11.75 4.27 0.96
CA LYS A 85 10.73 5.31 1.14
C LYS A 85 9.36 4.68 1.32
N VAL A 86 8.53 5.32 2.15
CA VAL A 86 7.09 5.09 2.22
C VAL A 86 6.37 6.43 2.07
N THR A 87 5.40 6.51 1.17
CA THR A 87 4.62 7.72 0.91
C THR A 87 3.13 7.42 1.04
N VAL A 88 2.42 8.25 1.80
CA VAL A 88 0.95 8.21 1.90
C VAL A 88 0.38 9.42 1.17
N ILE A 89 -0.59 9.18 0.28
CA ILE A 89 -1.25 10.20 -0.55
C ILE A 89 -2.75 10.18 -0.26
N GLU A 90 -3.29 11.33 0.13
CA GLU A 90 -4.72 11.50 0.29
C GLU A 90 -5.44 11.33 -1.04
N ARG A 91 -6.50 10.50 -1.01
CA ARG A 91 -7.18 10.06 -2.25
C ARG A 91 -8.68 10.27 -2.23
N HIS A 92 -9.24 10.84 -1.18
CA HIS A 92 -10.68 11.12 -1.08
C HIS A 92 -11.05 12.50 -1.66
N GLY A 93 -10.07 13.25 -2.15
CA GLY A 93 -10.24 14.55 -2.79
C GLY A 93 -10.58 15.66 -1.80
N LYS A 94 -10.06 15.56 -0.56
CA LYS A 94 -10.38 16.49 0.52
C LYS A 94 -9.22 17.41 0.87
N SER A 95 -8.03 16.87 1.14
CA SER A 95 -6.87 17.63 1.60
C SER A 95 -5.77 17.72 0.54
N GLY A 96 -5.64 16.71 -0.32
CA GLY A 96 -4.49 16.55 -1.20
C GLY A 96 -3.18 16.32 -0.44
N GLY A 97 -3.25 15.90 0.83
CA GLY A 97 -2.09 15.66 1.69
C GLY A 97 -1.17 14.58 1.14
N ILE A 98 0.13 14.80 1.24
CA ILE A 98 1.17 13.84 0.87
C ILE A 98 2.24 13.89 1.95
N ALA A 99 2.60 12.72 2.50
CA ALA A 99 3.71 12.61 3.43
C ALA A 99 4.62 11.45 3.03
N THR A 100 5.92 11.71 3.06
CA THR A 100 6.96 10.72 2.77
C THR A 100 7.84 10.52 4.00
N GLY A 101 8.06 9.27 4.37
CA GLY A 101 9.00 8.83 5.40
C GLY A 101 9.79 7.62 4.94
N PHE A 102 10.30 6.85 5.89
CA PHE A 102 11.08 5.65 5.62
C PHE A 102 10.54 4.44 6.37
N VAL A 103 10.70 3.28 5.75
CA VAL A 103 10.33 1.98 6.31
C VAL A 103 11.48 0.99 6.14
N HIS A 104 11.69 0.18 7.17
CA HIS A 104 12.68 -0.90 7.23
C HIS A 104 11.99 -2.27 7.25
N GLY A 105 12.57 -3.29 6.62
CA GLY A 105 12.16 -4.68 6.75
C GLY A 105 11.43 -5.27 5.54
N PHE A 106 11.37 -4.54 4.42
CA PHE A 106 10.77 -5.06 3.18
C PHE A 106 11.74 -5.97 2.40
N GLY A 107 13.05 -5.78 2.52
CA GLY A 107 14.07 -6.46 1.71
C GLY A 107 14.18 -5.96 0.27
N MET A 108 13.34 -5.00 -0.15
CA MET A 108 13.23 -4.51 -1.51
C MET A 108 14.55 -3.91 -2.01
N LYS A 109 14.93 -4.22 -3.25
CA LYS A 109 16.21 -3.77 -3.84
C LYS A 109 16.05 -2.80 -5.01
N ARG A 110 14.87 -2.72 -5.60
CA ARG A 110 14.52 -1.81 -6.70
C ARG A 110 13.01 -1.68 -6.81
N GLY A 111 12.54 -0.69 -7.57
CA GLY A 111 11.12 -0.56 -7.89
C GLY A 111 10.28 -0.06 -6.72
N ALA A 112 8.97 -0.27 -6.84
CA ALA A 112 7.98 0.11 -5.83
C ALA A 112 6.77 -0.83 -5.84
N ILE A 113 6.08 -0.89 -4.70
CA ILE A 113 4.74 -1.45 -4.56
C ILE A 113 3.78 -0.38 -4.04
N ALA A 114 2.53 -0.43 -4.46
CA ALA A 114 1.50 0.51 -4.04
C ALA A 114 0.21 -0.22 -3.64
N SER A 115 -0.55 0.39 -2.73
CA SER A 115 -1.84 -0.09 -2.25
C SER A 115 -2.80 1.07 -2.02
N SER A 116 -4.08 0.93 -2.38
CA SER A 116 -5.16 1.79 -1.87
C SER A 116 -5.86 1.21 -0.62
N VAL A 117 -5.46 0.01 -0.20
CA VAL A 117 -5.87 -0.60 1.05
C VAL A 117 -4.85 -0.21 2.13
N GLY A 118 -5.13 0.89 2.83
CA GLY A 118 -4.34 1.41 3.95
C GLY A 118 -5.20 1.59 5.19
N ASN A 119 -5.21 0.63 6.11
CA ASN A 119 -6.07 0.67 7.29
C ASN A 119 -5.81 1.93 8.13
N ASP A 120 -6.81 2.69 8.60
CA ASP A 120 -8.25 2.65 8.28
C ASP A 120 -8.70 3.87 7.48
N SER A 121 -7.78 4.78 7.15
CA SER A 121 -8.10 5.96 6.30
C SER A 121 -8.18 5.60 4.82
N HIS A 122 -7.61 4.46 4.42
CA HIS A 122 -7.56 3.92 3.07
C HIS A 122 -7.08 4.93 2.03
N ASN A 123 -6.07 5.73 2.40
CA ASN A 123 -5.29 6.55 1.48
C ASN A 123 -4.35 5.66 0.64
N LEU A 124 -3.83 6.19 -0.47
CA LEU A 124 -2.81 5.45 -1.23
C LEU A 124 -1.54 5.38 -0.38
N CYS A 125 -0.90 4.21 -0.33
CA CYS A 125 0.37 4.00 0.33
C CYS A 125 1.33 3.32 -0.65
N VAL A 126 2.52 3.89 -0.79
CA VAL A 126 3.52 3.47 -1.77
C VAL A 126 4.84 3.24 -1.05
N VAL A 127 5.43 2.06 -1.22
CA VAL A 127 6.75 1.71 -0.67
C VAL A 127 7.70 1.48 -1.85
N GLY A 128 8.84 2.17 -1.88
CA GLY A 128 9.73 2.09 -3.03
C GLY A 128 11.15 2.60 -2.83
N VAL A 129 12.02 2.17 -3.74
CA VAL A 129 13.44 2.51 -3.78
C VAL A 129 13.71 3.73 -4.66
N ASP A 130 12.93 3.91 -5.73
CA ASP A 130 13.10 5.00 -6.68
C ASP A 130 11.77 5.71 -6.97
N THR A 131 11.84 7.02 -7.18
CA THR A 131 10.67 7.89 -7.32
C THR A 131 9.90 7.64 -8.61
N ALA A 132 10.59 7.24 -9.68
CA ALA A 132 9.95 6.89 -10.96
C ALA A 132 8.99 5.71 -10.81
N SER A 133 9.44 4.62 -10.16
CA SER A 133 8.60 3.45 -9.89
C SER A 133 7.47 3.78 -8.91
N MET A 134 7.74 4.59 -7.87
CA MET A 134 6.71 5.02 -6.92
C MET A 134 5.61 5.82 -7.62
N ALA A 135 5.97 6.77 -8.49
CA ALA A 135 5.02 7.55 -9.27
C ALA A 135 4.23 6.68 -10.24
N ALA A 136 4.88 5.76 -10.95
CA ALA A 136 4.21 4.84 -11.87
C ALA A 136 3.18 3.95 -11.16
N ALA A 137 3.56 3.33 -10.04
CA ALA A 137 2.65 2.48 -9.26
C ALA A 137 1.45 3.28 -8.72
N ALA A 138 1.70 4.46 -8.14
CA ALA A 138 0.63 5.29 -7.58
C ALA A 138 -0.33 5.81 -8.65
N ASN A 139 0.19 6.31 -9.77
CA ASN A 139 -0.62 6.76 -10.89
C ASN A 139 -1.42 5.61 -11.52
N ARG A 140 -0.88 4.38 -11.49
CA ARG A 140 -1.65 3.22 -11.93
C ARG A 140 -2.86 2.98 -11.04
N LEU A 141 -2.70 3.06 -9.72
CA LEU A 141 -3.84 2.96 -8.79
C LEU A 141 -4.90 4.02 -9.04
N ILE A 142 -4.49 5.25 -9.35
CA ILE A 142 -5.42 6.32 -9.73
C ILE A 142 -6.19 5.92 -11.00
N ALA A 143 -5.49 5.43 -12.02
CA ALA A 143 -6.08 5.06 -13.30
C ALA A 143 -7.06 3.88 -13.22
N ILE A 144 -6.78 2.86 -12.39
CA ILE A 144 -7.61 1.65 -12.27
C ILE A 144 -8.69 1.77 -11.18
N GLY A 145 -8.81 2.92 -10.51
CA GLY A 145 -9.82 3.14 -9.47
C GLY A 145 -9.47 2.52 -8.11
N GLY A 146 -8.19 2.25 -7.87
CA GLY A 146 -7.65 1.64 -6.66
C GLY A 146 -7.33 0.16 -6.83
N GLY A 147 -6.58 -0.38 -5.88
CA GLY A 147 -6.09 -1.75 -5.88
C GLY A 147 -4.66 -1.84 -5.42
N PHE A 148 -3.92 -2.70 -6.08
CA PHE A 148 -2.49 -2.89 -5.85
C PHE A 148 -1.72 -2.78 -7.16
N ALA A 149 -0.48 -2.30 -7.08
CA ALA A 149 0.41 -2.19 -8.24
C ALA A 149 1.85 -2.45 -7.84
N VAL A 150 2.63 -3.02 -8.76
CA VAL A 150 4.07 -3.20 -8.68
C VAL A 150 4.69 -2.50 -9.87
N ALA A 151 5.75 -1.73 -9.66
CA ALA A 151 6.45 -1.03 -10.74
C ALA A 151 7.97 -1.13 -10.59
N GLU A 152 8.67 -1.10 -11.72
CA GLU A 152 10.12 -1.10 -11.82
C GLU A 152 10.57 -0.15 -12.93
N GLY A 153 11.49 0.76 -12.65
CA GLY A 153 12.03 1.70 -13.63
C GLY A 153 10.96 2.59 -14.27
N GLY A 154 9.91 2.95 -13.53
CA GLY A 154 8.79 3.74 -14.03
C GLY A 154 7.76 2.96 -14.87
N VAL A 155 7.87 1.63 -14.96
CA VAL A 155 6.94 0.76 -15.69
C VAL A 155 6.18 -0.14 -14.71
N VAL A 156 4.85 -0.22 -14.86
CA VAL A 156 4.02 -1.16 -14.08
C VAL A 156 4.28 -2.58 -14.59
N THR A 157 4.61 -3.49 -13.67
CA THR A 157 4.92 -4.89 -13.98
C THR A 157 3.82 -5.86 -13.57
N ALA A 158 3.00 -5.49 -12.59
CA ALA A 158 1.79 -6.22 -12.19
C ALA A 158 0.81 -5.28 -11.47
N GLU A 159 -0.46 -5.66 -11.48
CA GLU A 159 -1.54 -4.92 -10.83
C GLU A 159 -2.71 -5.85 -10.48
N LEU A 160 -3.54 -5.39 -9.55
CA LEU A 160 -4.83 -6.00 -9.21
C LEU A 160 -5.82 -4.85 -8.99
N ALA A 161 -6.82 -4.73 -9.86
CA ALA A 161 -7.81 -3.66 -9.77
C ALA A 161 -8.86 -3.94 -8.69
N LEU A 162 -9.07 -2.97 -7.80
CA LEU A 162 -10.10 -2.99 -6.76
C LEU A 162 -11.02 -1.75 -6.89
N PRO A 163 -11.75 -1.60 -8.01
CA PRO A 163 -12.45 -0.37 -8.36
C PRO A 163 -13.58 0.00 -7.38
N VAL A 164 -14.11 -0.96 -6.62
CA VAL A 164 -15.17 -0.73 -5.64
C VAL A 164 -14.54 -0.17 -4.37
N ALA A 165 -14.74 1.14 -4.14
CA ALA A 165 -14.16 1.92 -3.05
C ALA A 165 -12.62 1.93 -2.99
N GLY A 166 -11.91 1.39 -3.98
CA GLY A 166 -10.46 1.17 -3.89
C GLY A 166 -10.11 0.00 -2.98
N LEU A 167 -11.06 -0.90 -2.68
CA LEU A 167 -10.94 -1.94 -1.64
C LEU A 167 -11.38 -3.32 -2.11
N MET A 168 -12.34 -3.40 -3.04
CA MET A 168 -12.89 -4.65 -3.54
C MET A 168 -12.89 -4.70 -5.07
N SER A 169 -12.73 -5.90 -5.61
CA SER A 169 -12.90 -6.16 -7.04
C SER A 169 -14.36 -6.46 -7.35
N ASP A 170 -14.77 -6.16 -8.58
CA ASP A 170 -16.04 -6.60 -9.17
C ASP A 170 -15.87 -7.90 -10.00
N GLN A 171 -14.67 -8.46 -10.05
CA GLN A 171 -14.36 -9.71 -10.75
C GLN A 171 -14.65 -10.96 -9.90
N PRO A 172 -14.81 -12.14 -10.54
CA PRO A 172 -14.89 -13.42 -9.84
C PRO A 172 -13.66 -13.70 -8.98
N PHE A 173 -13.86 -14.43 -7.87
CA PHE A 173 -12.79 -14.78 -6.93
C PHE A 173 -11.62 -15.48 -7.60
N GLU A 174 -11.86 -16.35 -8.58
CA GLU A 174 -10.83 -17.08 -9.30
C GLU A 174 -9.87 -16.15 -10.04
N THR A 175 -10.42 -15.11 -10.70
CA THR A 175 -9.65 -14.07 -11.39
C THR A 175 -8.81 -13.28 -10.39
N VAL A 176 -9.45 -12.78 -9.32
CA VAL A 176 -8.78 -12.00 -8.27
C VAL A 176 -7.65 -12.80 -7.60
N ARG A 177 -7.86 -14.11 -7.38
CA ARG A 177 -6.84 -14.99 -6.81
C ARG A 177 -5.62 -15.10 -7.74
N HIS A 178 -5.83 -15.34 -9.03
CA HIS A 178 -4.73 -15.46 -10.00
C HIS A 178 -3.95 -14.15 -10.13
N GLU A 179 -4.64 -13.01 -10.26
CA GLU A 179 -4.00 -11.70 -10.30
C GLU A 179 -3.21 -11.38 -9.01
N LEU A 180 -3.72 -11.81 -7.84
CA LEU A 180 -3.00 -11.67 -6.57
C LEU A 180 -1.73 -12.53 -6.51
N GLU A 181 -1.74 -13.73 -7.10
CA GLU A 181 -0.55 -14.59 -7.20
C GLU A 181 0.53 -13.94 -8.07
N ASP A 182 0.15 -13.39 -9.24
CA ASP A 182 1.05 -12.66 -10.14
C ASP A 182 1.62 -11.40 -9.49
N LEU A 183 0.78 -10.64 -8.79
CA LEU A 183 1.17 -9.45 -8.06
C LEU A 183 2.22 -9.76 -6.97
N ARG A 184 2.03 -10.85 -6.21
CA ARG A 184 3.01 -11.32 -5.21
C ARG A 184 4.31 -11.78 -5.86
N ALA A 185 4.23 -12.46 -7.00
CA ALA A 185 5.42 -12.87 -7.75
C ALA A 185 6.23 -11.66 -8.24
N ALA A 186 5.57 -10.64 -8.77
CA ALA A 186 6.21 -9.39 -9.18
C ALA A 186 6.86 -8.65 -8.00
N ALA A 187 6.18 -8.53 -6.86
CA ALA A 187 6.78 -7.93 -5.65
C ALA A 187 8.03 -8.70 -5.19
N LYS A 188 7.98 -10.04 -5.20
CA LYS A 188 9.15 -10.89 -4.89
C LYS A 188 10.30 -10.66 -5.87
N ALA A 189 10.01 -10.43 -7.15
CA ALA A 189 11.03 -10.15 -8.16
C ALA A 189 11.80 -8.85 -7.86
N LEU A 190 11.17 -7.86 -7.21
CA LEU A 190 11.83 -6.64 -6.71
C LEU A 190 12.76 -6.86 -5.50
N GLY A 191 12.79 -8.09 -4.95
CA GLY A 191 13.57 -8.46 -3.78
C GLY A 191 12.79 -8.41 -2.47
N VAL A 192 11.48 -8.14 -2.51
CA VAL A 192 10.64 -8.12 -1.30
C VAL A 192 10.64 -9.51 -0.63
N ARG A 193 10.89 -9.53 0.68
CA ARG A 193 11.03 -10.76 1.46
C ARG A 193 9.82 -11.09 2.32
N LEU A 194 8.91 -10.13 2.50
CA LEU A 194 7.68 -10.33 3.25
C LEU A 194 6.78 -11.33 2.51
N ALA A 195 6.19 -12.27 3.26
CA ALA A 195 5.23 -13.22 2.69
C ALA A 195 3.97 -12.50 2.18
N GLU A 196 3.53 -11.48 2.90
CA GLU A 196 2.32 -10.71 2.61
C GLU A 196 2.62 -9.20 2.56
N PRO A 197 3.30 -8.72 1.50
CA PRO A 197 3.81 -7.35 1.49
C PRO A 197 2.69 -6.29 1.43
N PHE A 198 1.61 -6.53 0.69
CA PHE A 198 0.48 -5.59 0.61
C PHE A 198 -0.31 -5.51 1.92
N LEU A 199 -0.42 -6.63 2.65
CA LEU A 199 -0.99 -6.62 4.00
C LEU A 199 -0.11 -5.79 4.95
N GLN A 200 1.22 -5.91 4.83
CA GLN A 200 2.13 -5.09 5.64
C GLN A 200 1.98 -3.60 5.34
N VAL A 201 1.89 -3.23 4.05
CA VAL A 201 1.63 -1.84 3.63
C VAL A 201 0.36 -1.30 4.26
N ALA A 202 -0.71 -2.11 4.34
CA ALA A 202 -1.97 -1.71 4.93
C ALA A 202 -1.85 -1.28 6.41
N PHE A 203 -0.92 -1.87 7.17
CA PHE A 203 -0.71 -1.54 8.59
C PHE A 203 0.33 -0.45 8.83
N LEU A 204 1.05 0.02 7.81
CA LEU A 204 1.92 1.20 7.93
C LEU A 204 1.10 2.47 8.18
N THR A 205 -0.17 2.47 7.74
CA THR A 205 -1.05 3.65 7.75
C THR A 205 -2.08 3.67 8.88
N LEU A 206 -1.95 2.79 9.87
CA LEU A 206 -2.93 2.63 10.95
C LEU A 206 -2.45 3.32 12.24
N PRO A 207 -2.70 4.63 12.44
CA PRO A 207 -2.12 5.45 13.52
C PRO A 207 -2.75 5.21 14.90
N VAL A 208 -3.27 4.00 15.15
CA VAL A 208 -3.90 3.60 16.41
C VAL A 208 -3.24 2.35 17.02
N ILE A 209 -2.20 1.82 16.36
CA ILE A 209 -1.40 0.71 16.85
C ILE A 209 0.09 1.10 16.86
N PRO A 210 0.84 0.72 17.91
CA PRO A 210 2.22 1.16 18.11
C PRO A 210 3.20 0.58 17.09
N HIS A 211 4.43 1.11 16.99
CA HIS A 211 4.93 2.32 17.66
C HIS A 211 4.98 3.53 16.71
N LEU A 212 5.45 3.30 15.47
CA LEU A 212 5.60 4.35 14.46
C LEU A 212 4.78 4.03 13.21
N LYS A 213 4.01 5.01 12.72
CA LYS A 213 3.10 4.89 11.57
C LYS A 213 3.20 6.12 10.67
N ILE A 214 2.52 6.11 9.53
CA ILE A 214 2.50 7.24 8.61
C ILE A 214 1.09 7.51 8.08
N THR A 215 0.72 8.77 7.96
CA THR A 215 -0.56 9.22 7.39
C THR A 215 -0.29 10.21 6.26
N ASP A 216 -1.31 10.66 5.53
CA ASP A 216 -1.18 11.74 4.55
C ASP A 216 -0.75 13.09 5.15
N LYS A 217 -0.73 13.18 6.49
CA LYS A 217 -0.35 14.38 7.26
C LYS A 217 1.07 14.31 7.82
N GLY A 218 1.72 13.15 7.81
CA GLY A 218 3.04 12.97 8.40
C GLY A 218 3.23 11.64 9.10
N LEU A 219 4.45 11.47 9.60
CA LEU A 219 4.85 10.35 10.45
C LEU A 219 4.27 10.53 11.86
N VAL A 220 3.66 9.50 12.40
CA VAL A 220 2.95 9.51 13.69
C VAL A 220 3.69 8.60 14.68
N ASP A 221 4.07 9.16 15.82
CA ASP A 221 4.50 8.40 17.00
C ASP A 221 3.25 8.10 17.82
N VAL A 222 2.79 6.85 17.77
CA VAL A 222 1.52 6.45 18.36
C VAL A 222 1.60 6.38 19.88
N ASP A 223 2.81 6.15 20.43
CA ASP A 223 3.01 6.14 21.88
C ASP A 223 2.91 7.54 22.47
N ALA A 224 3.51 8.53 21.78
CA ALA A 224 3.44 9.93 22.16
C ALA A 224 2.11 10.60 21.77
N PHE A 225 1.35 9.97 20.86
CA PHE A 225 0.13 10.51 20.25
C PHE A 225 0.36 11.86 19.55
N ASP A 226 1.49 11.99 18.84
CA ASP A 226 1.92 13.20 18.14
C ASP A 226 2.63 12.89 16.82
N PHE A 227 2.86 13.92 16.01
CA PHE A 227 3.72 13.86 14.83
C PHE A 227 5.21 13.96 15.19
N VAL A 228 6.08 13.50 14.28
CA VAL A 228 7.54 13.42 14.45
C VAL A 228 8.33 14.46 13.67
#